data_AF-A0A3L8BG92-F1
#
_entry.id   AF-A0A3L8BG92-F1
#
_cell.length_a   1.000
_cell.length_b   1.000
_cell.length_c   1.000
_cell.angle_alpha   90.00
_cell.angle_beta   90.00
_cell.angle_gamma   90.00
#
_symmetry.space_group_name_H-M   'P 1'
#
loop_
_entity.id
_entity.type
_entity.pdbx_description
1 polymer ?
#
loop_
_entity_poly.entity_id
_entity_poly.type
_entity_poly.pdbx_seq_one_letter_code
_entity_poly.pdbx_strand_id
1 'polypeptide(L)'
;TGYVGVAKVTGHAVMADEFITPELHLKGEYNLASDCGEDEAEYFVPVSWLHQVPESQAVNEVGLFGNQNSVARPRTPKWEHTVKRIKEMWGIKI
;
A
#
# COMPACT_ATOMS: atom_id res chain seq x y z
N THR A 1 16.12 3.72 -2.02
CA THR A 1 14.74 3.27 -1.78
C THR A 1 14.30 2.37 -2.91
N GLY A 2 13.36 1.45 -2.65
CA GLY A 2 12.91 0.44 -3.61
C GLY A 2 11.64 -0.26 -3.12
N TYR A 3 11.22 -1.30 -3.82
CA TYR A 3 10.05 -2.10 -3.44
C TYR A 3 10.41 -3.06 -2.31
N VAL A 4 9.62 -3.03 -1.23
CA VAL A 4 9.86 -3.83 -0.01
C VAL A 4 8.81 -4.90 0.24
N GLY A 5 7.74 -4.94 -0.55
CA GLY A 5 6.72 -5.97 -0.37
C GLY A 5 5.65 -5.96 -1.46
N VAL A 6 4.85 -7.01 -1.46
CA VAL A 6 3.64 -7.18 -2.27
C VAL A 6 2.54 -7.64 -1.34
N ALA A 7 1.39 -6.98 -1.41
CA ALA A 7 0.18 -7.38 -0.70
C ALA A 7 -0.99 -7.48 -1.67
N LYS A 8 -1.96 -8.32 -1.33
CA LYS A 8 -3.24 -8.42 -2.02
C LYS A 8 -4.27 -7.57 -1.27
N VAL A 9 -4.98 -6.70 -1.97
CA VAL A 9 -6.17 -6.02 -1.43
C VAL A 9 -7.27 -7.04 -1.20
N THR A 10 -7.87 -7.02 -0.01
CA THR A 10 -8.84 -8.04 0.45
C THR A 10 -10.25 -7.51 0.63
N GLY A 11 -10.44 -6.19 0.57
CA GLY A 11 -11.74 -5.56 0.77
C GLY A 11 -11.75 -4.12 0.25
N HIS A 12 -12.90 -3.47 0.45
CA HIS A 12 -13.11 -2.07 0.07
C HIS A 12 -12.44 -1.13 1.07
N ALA A 13 -12.32 0.14 0.66
CA ALA A 13 -11.89 1.20 1.56
C ALA A 13 -12.95 1.39 2.67
N VAL A 14 -12.49 1.59 3.90
CA VAL A 14 -13.28 1.83 5.10
C VAL A 14 -12.84 3.15 5.71
N MET A 15 -13.78 4.02 6.07
CA MET A 15 -13.47 5.34 6.65
C MET A 15 -12.80 5.19 8.02
N ALA A 16 -11.93 6.14 8.38
CA ALA A 16 -11.20 6.11 9.63
C ALA A 16 -12.10 5.96 10.86
N ASP A 17 -13.24 6.66 10.89
CA ASP A 17 -14.23 6.63 11.97
C ASP A 17 -14.83 5.23 12.19
N GLU A 18 -14.94 4.42 11.12
CA GLU A 18 -15.46 3.04 11.21
C GLU A 18 -14.33 2.06 11.57
N PHE A 19 -13.12 2.30 11.07
CA PHE A 19 -12.00 1.39 11.25
C PHE A 19 -11.30 1.53 12.62
N ILE A 20 -11.15 2.78 13.10
CA ILE A 20 -10.40 3.09 14.32
C ILE A 20 -11.32 2.96 15.53
N THR A 21 -11.11 1.90 16.29
CA THR A 21 -11.75 1.67 17.59
C THR A 21 -10.83 2.09 18.75
N PRO A 22 -11.38 2.40 19.94
CA PRO A 22 -10.59 2.80 21.11
C PRO A 22 -9.52 1.78 21.55
N GLU A 23 -9.65 0.51 21.17
CA GLU A 23 -8.71 -0.56 21.52
C GLU A 23 -7.45 -0.57 20.63
N LEU A 24 -7.47 0.13 19.50
CA LEU A 24 -6.34 0.23 18.58
C LEU A 24 -5.29 1.21 19.13
N HIS A 25 -4.12 0.66 19.48
CA HIS A 25 -2.95 1.45 19.88
C HIS A 25 -2.18 1.90 18.63
N LEU A 26 -2.67 2.98 18.00
CA LEU A 26 -2.05 3.57 16.82
C LEU A 26 -0.80 4.38 17.20
N LYS A 27 0.21 4.35 16.32
CA LYS A 27 1.42 5.18 16.48
C LYS A 27 1.28 6.57 15.85
N GLY A 28 0.29 6.75 14.97
CA GLY A 28 0.02 7.99 14.26
C GLY A 28 -1.39 8.48 14.53
N GLU A 29 -1.60 9.74 14.19
CA GLU A 29 -2.91 10.38 14.19
C GLU A 29 -3.47 10.34 12.77
N TYR A 30 -4.79 10.21 12.67
CA TYR A 30 -5.50 10.06 11.40
C TYR A 30 -6.70 11.00 11.36
N ASN A 31 -7.02 11.52 10.19
CA ASN A 31 -8.15 12.43 10.01
C ASN A 31 -9.48 11.67 10.07
N LEU A 32 -10.30 12.01 11.05
CA LEU A 32 -11.67 11.51 11.19
C LEU A 32 -12.65 12.42 10.46
N ALA A 33 -13.64 11.83 9.80
CA ALA A 33 -14.72 12.57 9.18
C ALA A 33 -15.53 13.36 10.21
N SER A 34 -15.61 12.89 11.47
CA SER A 34 -16.20 13.65 12.57
C SER A 34 -15.54 15.01 12.81
N ASP A 35 -14.26 15.16 12.44
CA ASP A 35 -13.44 16.32 12.78
C ASP A 35 -13.25 17.25 11.56
N CYS A 36 -13.07 16.69 10.37
CA CYS A 36 -12.75 17.44 9.15
C CYS A 36 -13.76 17.28 7.99
N GLY A 37 -14.80 16.45 8.16
CA GLY A 37 -15.73 16.08 7.09
C GLY A 37 -15.21 14.96 6.18
N GLU A 38 -16.12 14.31 5.45
CA GLU A 38 -15.85 13.08 4.66
C GLU A 38 -14.82 13.26 3.54
N ASP A 39 -14.74 14.46 2.94
CA ASP A 39 -13.85 14.75 1.81
C ASP A 39 -12.36 14.80 2.22
N GLU A 40 -12.08 15.17 3.47
CA GLU A 40 -10.73 15.32 4.04
C GLU A 40 -10.38 14.18 5.01
N ALA A 41 -11.32 13.25 5.23
CA ALA A 41 -11.14 12.09 6.09
C ALA A 41 -10.21 11.06 5.45
N GLU A 42 -9.54 10.27 6.28
CA GLU A 42 -8.72 9.17 5.82
C GLU A 42 -9.50 7.86 5.69
N TYR A 43 -9.02 7.01 4.79
CA TYR A 43 -9.64 5.72 4.49
C TYR A 43 -8.59 4.62 4.51
N PHE A 44 -8.96 3.49 5.10
CA PHE A 44 -8.12 2.31 5.24
C PHE A 44 -8.55 1.22 4.26
N VAL A 45 -7.59 0.61 3.59
CA VAL A 45 -7.84 -0.51 2.66
C VAL A 45 -7.20 -1.77 3.24
N PRO A 46 -7.96 -2.84 3.53
CA PRO A 46 -7.41 -4.04 4.13
C PRO A 46 -6.59 -4.83 3.11
N VAL A 47 -5.38 -5.21 3.50
CA VAL A 47 -4.46 -5.99 2.68
C VAL A 47 -3.94 -7.23 3.40
N SER A 48 -3.65 -8.28 2.64
CA SER A 48 -2.92 -9.45 3.09
C SER A 48 -1.55 -9.47 2.43
N TRP A 49 -0.49 -9.46 3.23
CA TRP A 49 0.88 -9.56 2.74
C TRP A 49 1.11 -10.90 2.04
N LEU A 50 1.62 -10.85 0.81
CA LEU A 50 2.10 -12.02 0.07
C LEU A 50 3.61 -12.18 0.26
N HIS A 51 4.32 -11.07 0.40
CA HIS A 51 5.75 -11.02 0.69
C HIS A 51 6.14 -9.65 1.26
N GLN A 52 7.10 -9.60 2.18
CA GLN A 52 7.70 -8.37 2.68
C GLN A 52 9.14 -8.61 3.14
N VAL A 53 10.01 -7.62 2.98
CA VAL A 53 11.43 -7.65 3.34
C VAL A 53 11.84 -6.35 4.04
N PRO A 54 12.93 -6.33 4.84
CA PRO A 54 13.48 -5.07 5.36
C PRO A 54 13.98 -4.16 4.23
N GLU A 55 14.10 -2.86 4.50
CA GLU A 55 14.54 -1.87 3.50
C GLU A 55 15.93 -2.20 2.91
N SER A 56 16.83 -2.79 3.71
CA SER A 56 18.15 -3.23 3.24
C SER A 56 18.11 -4.30 2.13
N GLN A 57 16.95 -4.92 1.92
CA GLN A 57 16.69 -5.92 0.89
C GLN A 57 15.68 -5.43 -0.16
N ALA A 58 15.42 -4.11 -0.20
CA ALA A 58 14.49 -3.53 -1.17
C ALA A 58 14.94 -3.81 -2.61
N VAL A 59 13.99 -4.17 -3.47
CA VAL A 59 14.22 -4.38 -4.90
C VAL A 59 14.21 -3.04 -5.61
N ASN A 60 15.34 -2.69 -6.24
CA ASN A 60 15.47 -1.49 -7.05
C ASN A 60 16.36 -1.77 -8.26
N GLU A 61 15.72 -2.09 -9.39
CA GLU A 61 16.39 -2.35 -10.66
C GLU A 61 16.12 -1.21 -11.66
N VAL A 62 17.04 -1.00 -12.60
CA VAL A 62 16.83 -0.06 -13.70
C VAL A 62 15.60 -0.48 -14.50
N GLY A 63 14.70 0.46 -14.75
CA GLY A 63 13.48 0.22 -15.54
C GLY A 63 12.24 -0.10 -14.72
N LEU A 64 12.33 -0.21 -13.39
CA LEU A 64 11.13 -0.26 -12.54
C LEU A 64 10.39 1.09 -12.57
N PHE A 65 9.08 1.00 -12.35
CA PHE A 65 8.21 2.16 -12.21
C PHE A 65 8.57 2.90 -10.91
N GLY A 66 8.62 4.23 -10.97
CA GLY A 66 8.85 5.09 -9.82
C GLY A 66 7.74 6.14 -9.74
N ASN A 67 7.31 6.46 -8.53
CA ASN A 67 6.23 7.39 -8.26
C ASN A 67 6.54 8.16 -6.97
N GLN A 68 6.15 9.44 -6.90
CA GLN A 68 6.29 10.28 -5.71
C GLN A 68 5.01 10.35 -4.87
N ASN A 69 3.86 9.91 -5.41
CA ASN A 69 2.62 9.83 -4.64
C ASN A 69 2.70 8.67 -3.64
N SER A 70 2.10 8.84 -2.46
CA SER A 70 1.98 7.81 -1.42
C SER A 70 1.14 6.61 -1.88
N VAL A 71 0.05 6.87 -2.60
CA VAL A 71 -0.84 5.88 -3.21
C VAL A 71 -1.14 6.29 -4.64
N ALA A 72 -1.16 5.32 -5.56
CA ALA A 72 -1.58 5.57 -6.94
C ALA A 72 -2.19 4.31 -7.56
N ARG A 73 -2.92 4.52 -8.66
CA ARG A 73 -3.39 3.47 -9.57
C ARG A 73 -2.71 3.66 -10.94
N PRO A 74 -1.43 3.27 -11.10
CA PRO A 74 -0.74 3.46 -12.36
C PRO A 74 -1.40 2.63 -13.46
N ARG A 75 -1.60 3.24 -14.64
CA ARG A 75 -2.13 2.58 -15.83
C ARG A 75 -1.07 2.37 -16.92
N THR A 76 0.18 2.73 -16.63
CA THR A 76 1.28 2.61 -17.58
C THR A 76 1.72 1.14 -17.69
N PRO A 77 2.05 0.63 -18.90
CA PRO A 77 2.61 -0.72 -19.07
C PRO A 77 3.86 -0.98 -18.22
N LYS A 78 4.62 0.08 -17.89
CA LYS A 78 5.79 0.00 -17.01
C LYS A 78 5.45 -0.51 -15.60
N TRP A 79 4.24 -0.21 -15.12
CA TRP A 79 3.76 -0.70 -13.84
C TRP A 79 3.51 -2.21 -13.87
N GLU A 80 2.86 -2.71 -14.92
CA GLU A 80 2.62 -4.15 -15.09
C GLU A 80 3.95 -4.92 -15.17
N HIS A 81 4.93 -4.40 -15.90
CA HIS A 81 6.30 -4.94 -15.92
C HIS A 81 6.93 -4.98 -14.53
N THR A 82 6.81 -3.89 -13.76
CA THR A 82 7.35 -3.79 -12.40
C THR A 82 6.75 -4.85 -11.48
N VAL A 83 5.42 -4.96 -11.47
CA VAL A 83 4.70 -5.95 -10.66
C VAL A 83 5.11 -7.38 -11.05
N LYS A 84 5.22 -7.68 -12.35
CA LYS A 84 5.68 -8.98 -12.83
C LYS A 84 7.08 -9.30 -12.32
N ARG A 85 8.03 -8.37 -12.49
CA ARG A 85 9.43 -8.55 -12.08
C ARG A 85 9.58 -8.81 -10.59
N ILE A 86 8.88 -8.04 -9.76
CA ILE A 86 8.90 -8.21 -8.30
C ILE A 86 8.36 -9.59 -7.89
N LYS A 87 7.24 -10.03 -8.50
CA LYS A 87 6.67 -11.35 -8.22
C LYS A 87 7.61 -12.50 -8.60
N GLU A 88 8.30 -12.38 -9.74
CA GLU A 88 9.30 -13.37 -10.17
C GLU A 88 10.46 -13.47 -9.18
N MET A 89 11.01 -12.33 -8.74
CA MET A 89 12.13 -12.29 -7.79
C MET A 89 11.78 -12.92 -6.43
N TRP A 90 10.55 -12.74 -5.96
CA TRP A 90 10.08 -13.27 -4.68
C TRP A 90 9.29 -14.58 -4.79
N GLY A 91 9.21 -15.17 -5.99
CA GLY A 91 8.53 -16.46 -6.20
C GLY A 91 7.03 -16.43 -5.91
N ILE A 92 6.39 -15.27 -6.00
CA ILE A 92 4.96 -15.09 -5.69
C ILE A 92 4.12 -15.62 -6.85
N LYS A 93 3.34 -16.67 -6.59
CA LYS A 93 2.35 -17.22 -7.53
C LYS A 93 0.96 -16.73 -7.10
N ILE A 94 0.27 -16.00 -7.98
CA ILE A 94 -1.11 -15.51 -7.78
C ILE A 94 -1.99 -16.17 -8.83
#